data_AF-A0A1V4R7Q1-F1
#
_entry.id   AF-A0A1V4R7Q1-F1
#
_cell.length_a   1.000
_cell.length_b   1.000
_cell.length_c   1.000
_cell.angle_alpha   90.00
_cell.angle_beta   90.00
_cell.angle_gamma   90.00
#
_symmetry.space_group_name_H-M   'P 1'
#
loop_
_entity.id
_entity.type
_entity.pdbx_description
1 polymer ?
#
loop_
_entity_poly.entity_id
_entity_poly.type
_entity_poly.pdbx_seq_one_letter_code
_entity_poly.pdbx_strand_id
1 'polypeptide(L)'
;MELMSQPISFHIFTIFLLVGLIVLNYFKLSTYKDINKLKIYYSKMTPFFHFVNASIAYTGALVSAYLHNIGLVVLLMIFASLFIMISEIKRYKRLRVIRSNEFELQNSFIKYAKNITYMQAVLIVVVSIISFL
;
A
#
# COMPACT_ATOMS: atom_id res chain seq x y z
N MET A 1 -17.04 -26.30 -2.05
CA MET A 1 -15.61 -25.90 -2.07
C MET A 1 -15.27 -24.90 -3.17
N GLU A 2 -15.95 -24.88 -4.32
CA GLU A 2 -15.67 -23.92 -5.42
C GLU A 2 -16.00 -22.45 -5.10
N LEU A 3 -17.01 -22.18 -4.27
CA LEU A 3 -17.38 -20.80 -3.89
C LEU A 3 -16.29 -20.08 -3.05
N MET A 4 -15.45 -20.82 -2.32
CA MET A 4 -14.38 -20.22 -1.49
C MET A 4 -13.05 -20.06 -2.22
N SER A 5 -12.80 -20.84 -3.27
CA SER A 5 -11.51 -20.77 -3.98
C SER A 5 -11.35 -19.43 -4.70
N GLN A 6 -12.45 -18.84 -5.19
CA GLN A 6 -12.41 -17.56 -5.91
C GLN A 6 -12.04 -16.37 -5.01
N PRO A 7 -12.71 -16.11 -3.85
CA PRO A 7 -12.32 -15.00 -2.98
C PRO A 7 -10.91 -15.13 -2.41
N ILE A 8 -10.49 -16.35 -2.03
CA ILE A 8 -9.14 -16.60 -1.49
C ILE A 8 -8.09 -16.34 -2.56
N SER A 9 -8.27 -16.88 -3.78
CA SER A 9 -7.33 -16.67 -4.88
C SER A 9 -7.23 -15.20 -5.26
N PHE A 10 -8.37 -14.49 -5.31
CA PHE A 10 -8.39 -13.06 -5.59
C PHE A 10 -7.77 -12.22 -4.46
N HIS A 11 -7.95 -12.61 -3.19
CA HIS A 11 -7.28 -11.98 -2.05
C HIS A 11 -5.75 -12.11 -2.16
N ILE A 12 -5.24 -13.32 -2.41
CA ILE A 12 -3.81 -13.58 -2.58
C ILE A 12 -3.26 -12.78 -3.78
N PHE A 13 -3.96 -12.80 -4.91
CA PHE A 13 -3.59 -12.04 -6.10
C PHE A 13 -3.48 -10.54 -5.81
N THR A 14 -4.47 -9.97 -5.11
CA THR A 14 -4.47 -8.54 -4.80
C THR A 14 -3.35 -8.14 -3.83
N ILE A 15 -2.95 -9.01 -2.89
CA ILE A 15 -1.75 -8.82 -2.06
C ILE A 15 -0.49 -8.73 -2.93
N PHE A 16 -0.28 -9.68 -3.84
CA PHE A 16 0.88 -9.63 -4.75
C PHE A 16 0.86 -8.39 -5.64
N LEU A 17 -0.33 -7.97 -6.12
CA LEU A 17 -0.48 -6.72 -6.86
C LEU A 17 -0.08 -5.51 -6.02
N LEU A 18 -0.49 -5.44 -4.75
CA LEU A 18 -0.11 -4.36 -3.84
C LEU A 18 1.41 -4.32 -3.60
N VAL A 19 2.04 -5.48 -3.39
CA VAL A 19 3.50 -5.58 -3.28
C VAL A 19 4.18 -5.06 -4.54
N GLY A 20 3.70 -5.45 -5.72
CA GLY A 20 4.18 -4.93 -7.00
C GLY A 20 4.07 -3.40 -7.08
N LEU A 21 2.95 -2.82 -6.64
CA LEU A 21 2.77 -1.36 -6.60
C LEU A 21 3.73 -0.66 -5.63
N ILE A 22 4.01 -1.25 -4.46
CA ILE A 22 4.98 -0.72 -3.50
C ILE A 22 6.38 -0.71 -4.11
N VAL A 23 6.79 -1.79 -4.77
CA VAL A 23 8.08 -1.88 -5.48
C VAL A 23 8.16 -0.83 -6.59
N LEU A 24 7.11 -0.70 -7.41
CA LEU A 24 7.04 0.33 -8.45
C LEU A 24 7.15 1.75 -7.89
N ASN A 25 6.47 2.02 -6.76
CA ASN A 25 6.57 3.31 -6.05
C ASN A 25 7.99 3.56 -5.54
N TYR A 26 8.65 2.55 -4.96
CA TYR A 26 10.03 2.68 -4.49
C TYR A 26 10.99 2.96 -5.65
N PHE A 27 10.82 2.25 -6.77
CA PHE A 27 11.61 2.46 -7.98
C PHE A 27 11.42 3.88 -8.54
N LYS A 28 10.18 4.37 -8.62
CA LYS A 28 9.89 5.74 -9.06
C LYS A 28 10.48 6.80 -8.14
N LEU A 29 10.45 6.60 -6.83
CA LEU A 29 11.09 7.49 -5.85
C LEU A 29 12.62 7.44 -5.92
N SER A 30 13.21 6.34 -6.38
CA SER A 30 14.67 6.20 -6.47
C SER A 30 15.23 6.73 -7.80
N THR A 31 14.40 6.81 -8.83
CA THR A 31 14.77 7.25 -10.18
C THR A 31 14.18 8.62 -10.55
N TYR A 32 13.61 9.34 -9.58
CA TYR A 32 12.97 10.63 -9.84
C TYR A 32 14.00 11.64 -10.35
N LYS A 33 13.61 12.41 -11.37
CA LYS A 33 14.40 13.52 -11.94
C LYS A 33 13.65 14.85 -11.91
N ASP A 34 12.31 14.78 -11.88
CA ASP A 34 11.43 15.93 -11.97
C ASP A 34 10.24 15.71 -11.02
N ILE A 35 10.08 16.61 -10.07
CA ILE A 35 9.01 16.56 -9.07
C ILE A 35 7.63 16.68 -9.71
N ASN A 36 7.48 17.40 -10.83
CA ASN A 36 6.20 17.55 -11.52
C ASN A 36 5.76 16.24 -12.16
N LYS A 37 6.69 15.51 -12.79
CA LYS A 37 6.41 14.15 -13.30
C LYS A 37 6.03 13.20 -12.16
N LEU A 38 6.69 13.34 -11.00
CA LEU A 38 6.36 12.55 -9.81
C LEU A 38 4.95 12.87 -9.28
N LYS A 39 4.55 14.15 -9.25
CA LYS A 39 3.19 14.57 -8.90
C LYS A 39 2.13 13.95 -9.81
N ILE A 40 2.34 13.99 -11.12
CA ILE A 40 1.40 13.42 -12.10
C ILE A 40 1.28 11.91 -11.89
N TYR A 41 2.40 11.22 -11.71
CA TYR A 41 2.43 9.80 -11.39
C TYR A 41 1.62 9.49 -10.14
N TYR A 42 1.90 10.15 -9.02
CA TYR A 42 1.20 9.90 -7.77
C TYR A 42 -0.27 10.32 -7.79
N SER A 43 -0.65 11.32 -8.59
CA SER A 43 -2.06 11.70 -8.73
C SER A 43 -2.91 10.58 -9.33
N LYS A 44 -2.33 9.75 -10.21
CA LYS A 44 -3.02 8.59 -10.81
C LYS A 44 -2.80 7.32 -10.00
N MET A 45 -1.60 7.13 -9.47
CA MET A 45 -1.22 5.92 -8.76
C MET A 45 -1.89 5.84 -7.37
N THR A 46 -2.06 6.96 -6.68
CA THR A 46 -2.69 6.98 -5.33
C THR A 46 -4.11 6.38 -5.32
N PRO A 47 -5.05 6.81 -6.19
CA PRO A 47 -6.39 6.20 -6.20
C PRO A 47 -6.35 4.71 -6.60
N PHE A 48 -5.50 4.33 -7.55
CA PHE A 48 -5.35 2.92 -7.93
C PHE A 48 -4.79 2.07 -6.78
N PHE A 49 -3.79 2.58 -6.07
CA PHE A 49 -3.21 1.94 -4.90
C PHE A 49 -4.25 1.76 -3.78
N HIS A 50 -5.09 2.78 -3.53
CA HIS A 50 -6.19 2.68 -2.57
C HIS A 50 -7.25 1.68 -2.99
N PHE A 51 -7.57 1.60 -4.29
CA PHE A 51 -8.49 0.59 -4.82
C PHE A 51 -7.98 -0.83 -4.56
N VAL A 52 -6.70 -1.09 -4.81
CA VAL A 52 -6.07 -2.40 -4.53
C VAL A 52 -6.07 -2.69 -3.03
N ASN A 53 -5.67 -1.73 -2.19
CA ASN A 53 -5.68 -1.89 -0.73
C ASN A 53 -7.09 -2.14 -0.17
N ALA A 54 -8.12 -1.45 -0.69
CA ALA A 54 -9.51 -1.67 -0.30
C ALA A 54 -10.02 -3.04 -0.76
N SER A 55 -9.59 -3.51 -1.94
CA SER A 55 -9.90 -4.86 -2.42
C SER A 55 -9.35 -5.93 -1.47
N ILE A 56 -8.12 -5.77 -0.97
CA ILE A 56 -7.53 -6.66 0.04
C ILE A 56 -8.35 -6.63 1.33
N ALA A 57 -8.70 -5.45 1.84
CA ALA A 57 -9.46 -5.32 3.07
C ALA A 57 -10.85 -6.00 2.94
N TYR A 58 -11.56 -5.76 1.85
CA TYR A 58 -12.89 -6.32 1.64
C TYR A 58 -12.87 -7.85 1.47
N THR A 59 -11.94 -8.35 0.64
CA THR A 59 -11.80 -9.79 0.41
C THR A 59 -11.30 -10.51 1.66
N GLY A 60 -10.41 -9.90 2.44
CA GLY A 60 -9.96 -10.42 3.73
C GLY A 60 -11.09 -10.48 4.76
N ALA A 61 -11.92 -9.44 4.83
CA ALA A 61 -13.11 -9.44 5.69
C ALA A 61 -14.10 -10.54 5.30
N LEU A 62 -14.32 -10.75 4.00
CA LEU A 62 -15.18 -11.82 3.49
C LEU A 62 -14.62 -13.21 3.86
N VAL A 63 -13.32 -13.46 3.63
CA VAL A 63 -12.68 -14.72 4.00
C VAL A 63 -12.75 -14.98 5.51
N SER A 64 -12.50 -13.95 6.34
CA SER A 64 -12.60 -14.04 7.81
C SER A 64 -14.03 -14.35 8.27
N ALA A 65 -15.03 -13.69 7.68
CA ALA A 65 -16.44 -13.93 7.99
C ALA A 65 -16.86 -15.37 7.65
N TYR A 66 -16.47 -15.88 6.49
CA TYR A 66 -16.76 -17.26 6.09
C TYR A 66 -16.12 -18.31 7.00
N LEU A 67 -14.89 -18.04 7.45
CA LEU A 67 -14.16 -18.95 8.34
C LEU A 67 -14.57 -18.77 9.82
N HIS A 68 -15.43 -17.80 10.14
CA HIS A 68 -15.74 -17.36 11.51
C HIS A 68 -14.49 -17.16 12.37
N ASN A 69 -13.38 -16.76 11.74
CA ASN A 69 -12.09 -16.61 12.40
C ASN A 69 -11.77 -15.14 12.52
N ILE A 70 -12.12 -14.56 13.67
CA ILE A 70 -11.76 -13.18 14.05
C ILE A 70 -10.61 -13.26 15.07
N GLY A 71 -9.55 -13.98 14.70
CA GLY A 71 -8.34 -14.06 15.50
C GLY A 71 -7.49 -12.78 15.42
N LEU A 72 -6.43 -12.76 16.22
CA LEU A 72 -5.42 -11.70 16.25
C LEU A 72 -4.86 -11.35 14.85
N VAL A 73 -4.73 -12.35 13.98
CA VAL A 73 -4.24 -12.19 12.60
C VAL A 73 -5.12 -11.23 11.79
N VAL A 74 -6.44 -11.37 11.87
CA VAL A 74 -7.38 -10.51 11.12
C VAL A 74 -7.31 -9.08 11.62
N LEU A 75 -7.18 -8.88 12.93
CA LEU A 75 -7.00 -7.56 13.51
C LEU A 75 -5.71 -6.89 12.99
N LEU A 76 -4.60 -7.63 12.92
CA LEU A 76 -3.33 -7.14 12.36
C LEU A 76 -3.47 -6.75 10.88
N MET A 77 -4.21 -7.52 10.09
CA MET A 77 -4.49 -7.20 8.68
C MET A 77 -5.28 -5.90 8.53
N ILE A 78 -6.30 -5.68 9.38
CA ILE A 78 -7.08 -4.43 9.40
C ILE A 78 -6.17 -3.25 9.71
N PHE A 79 -5.35 -3.36 10.78
CA PHE A 79 -4.39 -2.31 11.13
C PHE A 79 -3.40 -2.04 10.01
N ALA A 80 -2.90 -3.08 9.33
CA ALA A 80 -1.97 -2.93 8.22
C ALA A 80 -2.62 -2.18 7.05
N SER A 81 -3.84 -2.56 6.66
CA SER A 81 -4.55 -1.89 5.57
C SER A 81 -4.82 -0.41 5.89
N LEU A 82 -5.20 -0.09 7.14
CA LEU A 82 -5.40 1.29 7.58
C LEU A 82 -4.10 2.09 7.59
N PHE A 83 -3.01 1.51 8.10
CA PHE A 83 -1.69 2.15 8.10
C PHE A 83 -1.22 2.47 6.67
N ILE A 84 -1.33 1.49 5.76
CA ILE A 84 -0.99 1.64 4.35
C ILE A 84 -1.81 2.76 3.72
N MET A 85 -3.13 2.78 3.96
CA MET A 85 -4.01 3.84 3.46
C MET A 85 -3.63 5.23 4.00
N ILE A 86 -3.47 5.39 5.31
CA ILE A 86 -3.19 6.70 5.91
C ILE A 86 -1.83 7.23 5.48
N SER A 87 -0.82 6.37 5.45
CA SER A 87 0.53 6.72 5.03
C SER A 87 0.56 7.20 3.57
N GLU A 88 -0.23 6.59 2.70
CA GLU A 88 -0.38 7.04 1.31
C GLU A 88 -1.05 8.39 1.16
N ILE A 89 -2.17 8.60 1.84
CA ILE A 89 -2.88 9.89 1.82
C ILE A 89 -1.94 11.00 2.28
N LYS A 90 -1.17 10.76 3.36
CA LYS A 90 -0.18 11.71 3.86
C LYS A 90 0.94 11.97 2.85
N ARG A 91 1.45 10.94 2.17
CA ARG A 91 2.47 11.08 1.11
C ARG A 91 1.96 11.94 -0.04
N TYR A 92 0.78 11.64 -0.55
CA TYR A 92 0.19 12.41 -1.65
C TYR A 92 -0.07 13.88 -1.26
N LYS A 93 -0.65 14.12 -0.08
CA LYS A 93 -0.91 15.48 0.42
C LYS A 93 0.38 16.30 0.55
N ARG A 94 1.44 15.69 1.07
CA ARG A 94 2.76 16.35 1.18
C ARG A 94 3.37 16.65 -0.19
N LEU A 95 3.30 15.72 -1.14
CA LEU A 95 3.85 15.93 -2.48
C LEU A 95 3.17 17.08 -3.23
N ARG A 96 1.83 17.19 -3.12
CA ARG A 96 1.03 18.13 -3.93
C ARG A 96 1.48 19.58 -3.78
N VAL A 97 1.87 20.00 -2.57
CA VAL A 97 2.20 21.39 -2.23
C VAL A 97 3.61 21.82 -2.62
N ILE A 98 4.54 20.88 -2.84
CA ILE A 98 5.98 21.17 -3.05
C ILE A 98 6.23 21.72 -4.45
N ARG A 99 6.91 22.86 -4.59
CA ARG A 99 7.22 23.48 -5.88
C ARG A 99 8.53 22.95 -6.47
N SER A 100 8.72 23.14 -7.77
CA SER A 100 9.91 22.67 -8.51
C SER A 100 11.21 23.36 -8.11
N ASN A 101 11.14 24.54 -7.52
CA ASN A 101 12.29 25.32 -7.04
C ASN A 101 12.63 25.09 -5.56
N GLU A 102 11.81 24.34 -4.81
CA GLU A 102 12.01 24.10 -3.37
C GLU A 102 12.84 22.82 -3.12
N PHE A 103 14.13 22.87 -3.47
CA PHE A 103 15.01 21.68 -3.46
C PHE A 103 15.14 21.00 -2.08
N GLU A 104 15.25 21.78 -1.00
CA GLU A 104 15.32 21.21 0.36
C GLU A 104 14.04 20.47 0.73
N LEU A 105 12.88 21.05 0.40
CA LEU A 105 11.59 20.45 0.66
C LEU A 105 11.40 19.18 -0.17
N GLN A 106 11.84 19.18 -1.44
CA GLN A 106 11.86 17.98 -2.29
C GLN A 106 12.72 16.87 -1.68
N ASN A 107 13.95 17.17 -1.26
CA ASN A 107 14.85 16.17 -0.68
C ASN A 107 14.28 15.58 0.62
N SER A 108 13.72 16.44 1.48
CA SER A 108 13.04 16.00 2.71
C SER A 108 11.85 15.08 2.43
N PHE A 109 11.05 15.43 1.40
CA PHE A 109 9.91 14.64 0.97
C PHE A 109 10.34 13.27 0.43
N ILE A 110 11.39 13.20 -0.40
CA ILE A 110 11.84 11.94 -0.98
C ILE A 110 12.34 10.99 0.10
N LYS A 111 13.11 11.49 1.07
CA LYS A 111 13.54 10.68 2.23
C LYS A 111 12.34 10.14 3.00
N TYR A 112 11.36 11.00 3.30
CA TYR A 112 10.12 10.61 3.95
C TYR A 112 9.32 9.56 3.14
N ALA A 113 9.17 9.78 1.83
CA ALA A 113 8.42 8.92 0.94
C ALA A 113 9.05 7.53 0.82
N LYS A 114 10.38 7.44 0.69
CA LYS A 114 11.12 6.17 0.67
C LYS A 114 10.96 5.41 1.97
N ASN A 115 11.05 6.09 3.12
CA ASN A 115 10.86 5.48 4.43
C ASN A 115 9.45 4.89 4.57
N ILE A 116 8.41 5.61 4.15
CA ILE A 116 7.04 5.06 4.15
C ILE A 116 6.92 3.84 3.26
N THR A 117 7.44 3.89 2.04
CA THR A 117 7.37 2.75 1.12
C THR A 117 8.08 1.52 1.69
N TYR A 118 9.23 1.72 2.35
CA TYR A 118 9.92 0.65 3.07
C TYR A 118 9.09 0.09 4.22
N MET A 119 8.52 0.95 5.08
CA MET A 119 7.63 0.51 6.18
C MET A 119 6.42 -0.27 5.68
N GLN A 120 5.81 0.14 4.57
CA GLN A 120 4.69 -0.59 3.95
C GLN A 120 5.11 -1.98 3.46
N ALA A 121 6.28 -2.09 2.81
CA ALA A 121 6.81 -3.38 2.36
C ALA A 121 7.06 -4.33 3.54
N VAL A 122 7.74 -3.84 4.58
CA VAL A 122 8.01 -4.62 5.80
C VAL A 122 6.72 -5.06 6.46
N LEU A 123 5.73 -4.16 6.59
CA LEU A 123 4.46 -4.47 7.23
C LEU A 123 3.71 -5.59 6.51
N ILE A 124 3.65 -5.56 5.18
CA ILE A 124 3.02 -6.62 4.40
C ILE A 124 3.75 -7.95 4.61
N VAL A 125 5.08 -7.96 4.53
CA VAL A 125 5.86 -9.20 4.74
C VAL A 125 5.62 -9.78 6.12
N VAL A 126 5.68 -8.95 7.17
CA VAL A 126 5.45 -9.38 8.55
C VAL A 126 4.05 -9.94 8.73
N VAL A 127 3.02 -9.24 8.25
CA VAL A 127 1.64 -9.71 8.35
C VAL A 127 1.45 -11.01 7.55
N SER A 128 2.01 -11.12 6.35
CA SER A 128 1.92 -12.35 5.55
C SER A 128 2.60 -13.55 6.22
N ILE A 129 3.76 -13.36 6.87
CA ILE A 129 4.44 -14.42 7.63
C ILE A 129 3.58 -14.86 8.81
N ILE A 130 3.05 -13.90 9.59
CA ILE A 130 2.18 -14.19 10.74
C ILE A 130 0.88 -14.87 10.29
N SER A 131 0.35 -14.52 9.12
CA SER A 131 -0.86 -15.15 8.58
C SER A 131 -0.65 -16.57 8.06
N PHE A 132 0.60 -16.95 7.75
CA PHE A 132 0.96 -18.30 7.33
C PHE A 132 1.27 -19.23 8.52
N LEU A 133 1.61 -18.65 9.68
CA LEU A 133 1.80 -19.33 10.97
C LEU A 133 0.46 -19.59 11.67
#